data_AF-A0A380B8J5-F1
#
_entry.id   AF-A0A380B8J5-F1
#
_cell.length_a   1.000
_cell.length_b   1.000
_cell.length_c   1.000
_cell.angle_alpha   90.00
_cell.angle_beta   90.00
_cell.angle_gamma   90.00
#
_symmetry.space_group_name_H-M   'P 1'
#
loop_
_entity.id
_entity.type
_entity.pdbx_description
1 polymer ?
#
loop_
_entity_poly.entity_id
_entity_poly.type
_entity_poly.pdbx_seq_one_letter_code
_entity_poly.pdbx_strand_id
1 'polypeptide(L)'
;MDTPVSRSALYGKLTKSLFRSLESATTFCKLRANPYVELTHWLHQLIQQPENDIHNVLRHYQITSADVEKALIQQLNILPAGASVINDFSHHIDLSVEKAWMLASIRFGDQKIRSGWLLLAWLTTPELCRVLKNICAPLAELPVDELLDILPSLITSSPELTEMPYDGSDLNSAVPGEAS
;
A
#
# COMPACT_ATOMS: atom_id res chain seq x y z
N MET A 1 4.99 18.48 14.53
CA MET A 1 5.25 17.52 15.61
C MET A 1 6.12 16.47 14.98
N ASP A 2 7.40 16.47 15.30
CA ASP A 2 8.33 15.46 14.77
C ASP A 2 7.90 14.09 15.29
N THR A 3 7.48 13.21 14.39
CA THR A 3 7.31 11.81 14.71
C THR A 3 8.67 11.27 15.15
N PRO A 4 8.78 10.57 16.30
CA PRO A 4 10.07 10.10 16.82
C PRO A 4 10.76 9.06 15.91
N VAL A 5 10.07 8.60 14.86
CA VAL A 5 10.59 7.68 13.84
C VAL A 5 10.61 8.42 12.50
N SER A 6 11.74 8.38 11.79
CA SER A 6 11.84 9.00 10.46
C SER A 6 10.99 8.23 9.45
N ARG A 7 10.42 8.95 8.49
CA ARG A 7 9.68 8.39 7.36
C ARG A 7 10.54 7.36 6.62
N SER A 8 11.77 7.72 6.26
CA SER A 8 12.77 6.81 5.67
C SER A 8 12.96 5.50 6.44
N ALA A 9 12.99 5.53 7.78
CA ALA A 9 13.15 4.33 8.59
C ALA A 9 11.93 3.40 8.52
N LEU A 10 10.71 3.96 8.44
CA LEU A 10 9.48 3.20 8.25
C LEU A 10 9.40 2.61 6.84
N TYR A 11 9.76 3.38 5.81
CA TYR A 11 9.71 2.92 4.43
C TYR A 11 10.77 1.85 4.14
N GLY A 12 11.91 1.87 4.85
CA GLY A 12 12.88 0.77 4.85
C GLY A 12 12.36 -0.55 5.43
N LYS A 13 11.14 -0.59 6.02
CA LYS A 13 10.49 -1.83 6.45
C LYS A 13 9.66 -2.49 5.35
N LEU A 14 9.35 -1.80 4.26
CA LEU A 14 8.63 -2.36 3.12
C LEU A 14 9.46 -3.48 2.48
N THR A 15 8.83 -4.55 2.00
CA THR A 15 9.51 -5.50 1.10
C THR A 15 9.96 -4.80 -0.18
N LYS A 16 10.94 -5.38 -0.88
CA LYS A 16 11.50 -4.79 -2.11
C LYS A 16 10.42 -4.61 -3.18
N SER A 17 9.49 -5.55 -3.36
CA SER A 17 8.39 -5.44 -4.31
C SER A 17 7.39 -4.34 -3.92
N LEU A 18 7.12 -4.18 -2.63
CA LEU A 18 6.20 -3.18 -2.11
C LEU A 18 6.77 -1.75 -2.20
N PHE A 19 8.08 -1.61 -1.98
CA PHE A 19 8.78 -0.34 -2.22
C PHE A 19 8.78 0.02 -3.71
N ARG A 20 9.09 -0.92 -4.59
CA ARG A 20 9.08 -0.70 -6.04
C ARG A 20 7.71 -0.34 -6.58
N SER A 21 6.63 -0.90 -6.04
CA SER A 21 5.27 -0.50 -6.46
C SER A 21 4.95 0.94 -6.06
N LEU A 22 5.51 1.42 -4.96
CA LEU A 22 5.38 2.82 -4.55
C LEU A 22 6.20 3.76 -5.45
N GLU A 23 7.41 3.37 -5.86
CA GLU A 23 8.19 4.11 -6.87
C GLU A 23 7.43 4.19 -8.21
N SER A 24 6.85 3.08 -8.64
CA SER A 24 5.99 3.03 -9.82
C SER A 24 4.75 3.91 -9.65
N ALA A 25 4.16 3.97 -8.45
CA ALA A 25 3.00 4.80 -8.16
C ALA A 25 3.35 6.29 -8.24
N THR A 26 4.54 6.66 -7.78
CA THR A 26 5.09 8.01 -7.90
C THR A 26 5.29 8.40 -9.37
N THR A 27 5.90 7.50 -10.16
CA THR A 27 6.05 7.71 -11.61
C THR A 27 4.70 7.85 -12.30
N PHE A 28 3.74 7.00 -11.95
CA PHE A 28 2.39 7.02 -12.51
C PHE A 28 1.62 8.30 -12.15
N CYS A 29 1.71 8.75 -10.91
CA CYS A 29 1.17 10.04 -10.44
C CYS A 29 1.71 11.20 -11.28
N LYS A 30 3.02 11.19 -11.58
CA LYS A 30 3.67 12.20 -12.42
C LYS A 30 3.10 12.21 -13.85
N LEU A 31 2.96 11.03 -14.46
CA LEU A 31 2.41 10.90 -15.82
C LEU A 31 0.96 11.38 -15.91
N ARG A 32 0.19 11.26 -14.83
CA ARG A 32 -1.19 11.76 -14.74
C ARG A 32 -1.31 13.22 -14.32
N ALA A 33 -0.20 13.90 -14.06
CA ALA A 33 -0.15 15.27 -13.55
C ALA A 33 -0.97 15.45 -12.25
N ASN A 34 -0.98 14.45 -11.38
CA ASN A 34 -1.63 14.53 -10.06
C ASN A 34 -0.66 15.18 -9.05
N PRO A 35 -1.16 16.04 -8.13
CA PRO A 35 -0.31 16.80 -7.20
C PRO A 35 0.22 15.96 -6.04
N TYR A 36 -0.42 14.84 -5.69
CA TYR A 36 -0.03 13.97 -4.58
C TYR A 36 -0.09 12.50 -4.98
N VAL A 37 0.86 11.70 -4.48
CA VAL A 37 0.76 10.24 -4.60
C VAL A 37 -0.27 9.73 -3.60
N GLU A 38 -1.48 9.50 -4.11
CA GLU A 38 -2.59 8.91 -3.37
C GLU A 38 -2.49 7.40 -3.19
N LEU A 39 -3.19 6.88 -2.18
CA LEU A 39 -3.31 5.43 -1.93
C LEU A 39 -3.85 4.66 -3.15
N THR A 40 -4.72 5.30 -3.94
CA THR A 40 -5.24 4.75 -5.21
C THR A 40 -4.14 4.42 -6.20
N HIS A 41 -3.10 5.26 -6.31
CA HIS A 41 -1.97 4.98 -7.21
C HIS A 41 -1.19 3.76 -6.75
N TRP A 42 -0.96 3.65 -5.44
CA TRP A 42 -0.18 2.55 -4.88
C TRP A 42 -0.92 1.23 -5.01
N LEU A 43 -2.20 1.19 -4.62
CA LEU A 43 -3.04 0.00 -4.81
C LEU A 43 -3.16 -0.39 -6.29
N HIS A 44 -3.28 0.59 -7.19
CA HIS A 44 -3.25 0.31 -8.62
C HIS A 44 -1.97 -0.41 -9.05
N GLN A 45 -0.80 0.08 -8.65
CA GLN A 45 0.48 -0.58 -8.98
C GLN A 45 0.63 -1.96 -8.34
N LEU A 46 0.12 -2.17 -7.13
CA LEU A 46 0.11 -3.48 -6.48
C LEU A 46 -0.73 -4.49 -7.27
N ILE A 47 -1.92 -4.10 -7.73
CA ILE A 47 -2.79 -4.99 -8.51
C ILE A 47 -2.21 -5.34 -9.89
N GLN A 48 -1.32 -4.50 -10.44
CA GLN A 48 -0.63 -4.80 -11.69
C GLN A 48 0.54 -5.80 -11.52
N GLN A 49 0.95 -6.12 -10.29
CA GLN A 49 1.97 -7.14 -10.07
C GLN A 49 1.39 -8.53 -10.41
N PRO A 50 2.21 -9.47 -10.92
CA PRO A 50 1.70 -10.81 -11.25
C PRO A 50 1.20 -11.59 -10.02
N GLU A 51 1.89 -11.42 -8.88
CA GLU A 51 1.58 -12.12 -7.63
C GLU A 51 2.08 -11.31 -6.43
N ASN A 52 1.25 -11.23 -5.39
CA ASN A 52 1.54 -10.65 -4.08
C ASN A 52 0.47 -11.15 -3.08
N ASP A 53 0.61 -10.78 -1.81
CA ASP A 53 -0.33 -11.21 -0.76
C ASP A 53 -1.77 -10.76 -1.02
N ILE A 54 -1.98 -9.56 -1.58
CA ILE A 54 -3.32 -9.08 -1.92
C ILE A 54 -3.96 -10.01 -2.96
N HIS A 55 -3.22 -10.51 -3.96
CA HIS A 55 -3.75 -11.51 -4.88
C HIS A 55 -4.12 -12.83 -4.20
N ASN A 56 -3.44 -13.24 -3.13
CA ASN A 56 -3.85 -14.41 -2.35
C ASN A 56 -5.19 -14.16 -1.65
N VAL A 57 -5.38 -12.97 -1.10
CA VAL A 57 -6.64 -12.53 -0.47
C VAL A 57 -7.78 -12.48 -1.49
N LEU A 58 -7.57 -11.83 -2.64
CA LEU A 58 -8.57 -11.76 -3.71
C LEU A 58 -9.02 -13.14 -4.16
N ARG A 59 -8.08 -14.08 -4.36
CA ARG A 59 -8.38 -15.47 -4.73
C ARG A 59 -9.19 -16.19 -3.66
N HIS A 60 -8.85 -16.01 -2.38
CA HIS A 60 -9.57 -16.65 -1.27
C HIS A 60 -11.03 -16.20 -1.19
N TYR A 61 -11.29 -14.90 -1.29
CA TYR A 61 -12.63 -14.31 -1.23
C TYR A 61 -13.35 -14.27 -2.58
N GLN A 62 -12.76 -14.86 -3.63
CA GLN A 62 -13.33 -14.91 -4.98
C GLN A 62 -13.64 -13.52 -5.56
N ILE A 63 -12.85 -12.51 -5.16
CA ILE A 63 -12.93 -11.16 -5.72
C ILE A 63 -12.12 -11.13 -7.01
N THR A 64 -12.74 -10.71 -8.11
CA THR A 64 -12.04 -10.68 -9.40
C THR A 64 -11.11 -9.48 -9.49
N SER A 65 -9.91 -9.66 -10.05
CA SER A 65 -9.00 -8.54 -10.32
C SER A 65 -9.64 -7.49 -11.23
N ALA A 66 -10.53 -7.90 -12.15
CA ALA A 66 -11.22 -7.00 -13.05
C ALA A 66 -12.14 -6.00 -12.31
N ASP A 67 -12.84 -6.44 -11.27
CA ASP A 67 -13.70 -5.56 -10.46
C ASP A 67 -12.85 -4.54 -9.68
N VAL A 68 -11.72 -4.99 -9.13
CA VAL A 68 -10.76 -4.15 -8.42
C VAL A 68 -10.15 -3.12 -9.36
N GLU A 69 -9.65 -3.54 -10.53
CA GLU A 69 -9.08 -2.66 -11.55
C GLU A 69 -10.08 -1.61 -12.03
N LYS A 70 -11.33 -2.02 -12.29
CA LYS A 70 -12.38 -1.10 -12.70
C LYS A 70 -12.62 -0.01 -11.65
N ALA A 71 -12.72 -0.38 -10.38
CA ALA A 71 -12.90 0.58 -9.28
C ALA A 71 -11.71 1.55 -9.18
N LEU A 72 -10.48 1.02 -9.29
CA LEU A 72 -9.26 1.83 -9.26
C LEU A 72 -9.19 2.82 -10.42
N ILE A 73 -9.51 2.41 -11.64
CA ILE A 73 -9.51 3.29 -12.81
C ILE A 73 -10.54 4.41 -12.65
N GLN A 74 -11.74 4.11 -12.15
CA GLN A 74 -12.76 5.12 -11.87
C GLN A 74 -12.25 6.17 -10.88
N GLN A 75 -11.58 5.71 -9.82
CA GLN A 75 -11.07 6.58 -8.77
C GLN A 75 -9.87 7.41 -9.23
N LEU A 76 -8.96 6.83 -10.04
CA LEU A 76 -7.86 7.56 -10.66
C LEU A 76 -8.33 8.69 -11.60
N ASN A 77 -9.50 8.55 -12.20
CA ASN A 77 -10.05 9.54 -13.14
C ASN A 77 -10.70 10.76 -12.45
N ILE A 78 -11.01 10.66 -11.15
CA ILE A 78 -11.59 11.78 -10.39
C ILE A 78 -10.54 12.55 -9.57
N LEU A 79 -9.29 12.07 -9.52
CA LEU A 79 -8.22 12.76 -8.81
C LEU A 79 -7.90 14.11 -9.46
N PRO A 80 -7.58 15.15 -8.67
CA PRO A 80 -7.15 16.45 -9.20
C PRO A 80 -5.94 16.30 -10.12
N ALA A 81 -5.99 16.95 -11.29
CA ALA A 81 -4.92 16.89 -12.30
C ALA A 81 -4.48 18.29 -12.73
N GLY A 82 -3.34 18.38 -13.43
CA GLY A 82 -2.76 19.64 -13.93
C GLY A 82 -1.57 20.14 -13.11
N ALA A 83 -1.04 19.33 -12.20
CA ALA A 83 0.17 19.66 -11.46
C ALA A 83 1.43 19.55 -12.35
N SER A 84 2.34 20.51 -12.25
CA SER A 84 3.63 20.48 -12.95
C SER A 84 4.69 19.65 -12.21
N VAL A 85 4.51 19.47 -10.91
CA VAL A 85 5.37 18.68 -10.01
C VAL A 85 4.52 17.90 -9.01
N ILE A 86 5.06 16.81 -8.49
CA ILE A 86 4.47 16.11 -7.33
C ILE A 86 4.87 16.88 -6.08
N ASN A 87 3.89 17.17 -5.21
CA ASN A 87 4.12 17.85 -3.94
C ASN A 87 4.71 16.88 -2.90
N ASP A 88 3.99 15.78 -2.62
CA ASP A 88 4.37 14.77 -1.63
C ASP A 88 3.53 13.49 -1.81
N PHE A 89 3.71 12.49 -0.95
CA PHE A 89 2.71 11.47 -0.71
C PHE A 89 1.53 12.01 0.09
N SER A 90 0.36 11.40 -0.10
CA SER A 90 -0.80 11.66 0.76
C SER A 90 -0.54 11.15 2.19
N HIS A 91 -1.16 11.80 3.17
CA HIS A 91 -1.14 11.36 4.58
C HIS A 91 -1.53 9.88 4.75
N HIS A 92 -2.45 9.39 3.91
CA HIS A 92 -2.91 8.00 3.97
C HIS A 92 -1.80 7.00 3.63
N ILE A 93 -0.81 7.34 2.80
CA ILE A 93 0.34 6.45 2.56
C ILE A 93 1.19 6.34 3.82
N ASP A 94 1.57 7.46 4.43
CA ASP A 94 2.38 7.46 5.66
C ASP A 94 1.69 6.68 6.78
N LEU A 95 0.39 6.96 6.99
CA LEU A 95 -0.43 6.25 7.96
C LEU A 95 -0.52 4.75 7.65
N SER A 96 -0.62 4.36 6.38
CA SER A 96 -0.66 2.95 5.97
C SER A 96 0.62 2.22 6.36
N VAL A 97 1.79 2.82 6.11
CA VAL A 97 3.09 2.23 6.45
C VAL A 97 3.23 2.09 7.97
N GLU A 98 2.88 3.14 8.73
CA GLU A 98 2.94 3.11 10.20
C GLU A 98 2.05 2.00 10.78
N LYS A 99 0.79 1.92 10.36
CA LYS A 99 -0.16 0.92 10.88
C LYS A 99 0.20 -0.49 10.44
N ALA A 100 0.68 -0.66 9.20
CA ALA A 100 1.14 -1.95 8.71
C ALA A 100 2.38 -2.43 9.46
N TRP A 101 3.31 -1.53 9.81
CA TRP A 101 4.46 -1.87 10.65
C TRP A 101 4.06 -2.32 12.05
N MET A 102 3.11 -1.63 12.70
CA MET A 102 2.60 -2.06 14.00
C MET A 102 1.96 -3.45 13.95
N LEU A 103 1.15 -3.73 12.92
CA LEU A 103 0.56 -5.06 12.72
C LEU A 103 1.65 -6.11 12.50
N ALA A 104 2.52 -5.89 11.51
CA ALA A 104 3.59 -6.83 11.16
C ALA A 104 4.48 -7.15 12.37
N SER A 105 5.04 -6.14 13.02
CA SER A 105 6.04 -6.32 14.08
C SER A 105 5.46 -6.74 15.43
N ILE A 106 4.33 -6.15 15.85
CA ILE A 106 3.79 -6.38 17.20
C ILE A 106 2.80 -7.52 17.23
N ARG A 107 1.86 -7.56 16.27
CA ARG A 107 0.81 -8.59 16.26
C ARG A 107 1.30 -9.90 15.65
N PHE A 108 2.04 -9.82 14.54
CA PHE A 108 2.38 -11.00 13.74
C PHE A 108 3.86 -11.42 13.85
N GLY A 109 4.72 -10.61 14.49
CA GLY A 109 6.14 -10.91 14.67
C GLY A 109 6.96 -10.94 13.36
N ASP A 110 6.44 -10.36 12.29
CA ASP A 110 7.14 -10.22 11.01
C ASP A 110 8.11 -9.02 11.06
N GLN A 111 9.25 -9.15 10.38
CA GLN A 111 10.34 -8.17 10.40
C GLN A 111 10.28 -7.21 9.20
N LYS A 112 9.23 -7.34 8.37
CA LYS A 112 9.00 -6.57 7.16
C LYS A 112 7.50 -6.33 6.94
N ILE A 113 7.19 -5.28 6.18
CA ILE A 113 5.84 -4.95 5.74
C ILE A 113 5.64 -5.55 4.35
N ARG A 114 4.65 -6.43 4.24
CA ARG A 114 4.19 -7.05 3.00
C ARG A 114 2.82 -6.48 2.61
N SER A 115 2.38 -6.72 1.37
CA SER A 115 1.10 -6.18 0.89
C SER A 115 -0.11 -6.70 1.69
N GLY A 116 -0.01 -7.87 2.33
CA GLY A 116 -1.07 -8.40 3.19
C GLY A 116 -1.21 -7.63 4.50
N TRP A 117 -0.09 -7.28 5.13
CA TRP A 117 -0.07 -6.43 6.33
C TRP A 117 -0.57 -5.01 6.03
N LEU A 118 -0.25 -4.51 4.83
CA LEU A 118 -0.76 -3.24 4.32
C LEU A 118 -2.29 -3.27 4.14
N LEU A 119 -2.84 -4.34 3.56
CA LEU A 119 -4.28 -4.53 3.43
C LEU A 119 -4.98 -4.57 4.80
N LEU A 120 -4.44 -5.32 5.77
CA LEU A 120 -5.00 -5.31 7.12
C LEU A 120 -4.94 -3.93 7.77
N ALA A 121 -3.86 -3.17 7.58
CA ALA A 121 -3.75 -1.81 8.08
C ALA A 121 -4.87 -0.92 7.52
N TRP A 122 -5.18 -1.05 6.23
CA TRP A 122 -6.29 -0.33 5.61
C TRP A 122 -7.63 -0.71 6.20
N LEU A 123 -7.88 -1.99 6.40
CA LEU A 123 -9.16 -2.50 6.87
C LEU A 123 -9.42 -2.22 8.36
N THR A 124 -8.37 -2.29 9.19
CA THR A 124 -8.47 -2.16 10.65
C THR A 124 -8.35 -0.73 11.15
N THR A 125 -7.87 0.20 10.33
CA THR A 125 -7.75 1.62 10.69
C THR A 125 -8.98 2.38 10.17
N PRO A 126 -9.85 2.95 11.03
CA PRO A 126 -11.13 3.52 10.59
C PRO A 126 -11.00 4.59 9.50
N GLU A 127 -9.94 5.39 9.52
CA GLU A 127 -9.65 6.38 8.49
C GLU A 127 -9.28 5.75 7.15
N LEU A 128 -8.30 4.84 7.14
CA LEU A 128 -7.87 4.14 5.94
C LEU A 128 -8.99 3.26 5.35
N CYS A 129 -9.86 2.69 6.19
CA CYS A 129 -10.98 1.88 5.76
C CYS A 129 -12.02 2.72 5.01
N ARG A 130 -12.30 3.95 5.48
CA ARG A 130 -13.17 4.90 4.75
C ARG A 130 -12.56 5.28 3.40
N VAL A 131 -11.24 5.52 3.35
CA VAL A 131 -10.52 5.81 2.12
C VAL A 131 -10.57 4.62 1.16
N LEU A 132 -10.26 3.41 1.64
CA LEU A 132 -10.32 2.18 0.86
C LEU A 132 -11.74 1.92 0.32
N LYS A 133 -12.79 2.20 1.10
CA LYS A 133 -14.17 2.06 0.65
C LYS A 133 -14.51 2.99 -0.52
N ASN A 134 -13.99 4.21 -0.51
CA ASN A 134 -14.13 5.12 -1.65
C ASN A 134 -13.32 4.63 -2.85
N ILE A 135 -12.14 4.04 -2.63
CA ILE A 135 -11.24 3.57 -3.69
C ILE A 135 -11.73 2.28 -4.36
N CYS A 136 -12.03 1.27 -3.56
CA CYS A 136 -12.34 -0.09 -3.98
C CYS A 136 -13.24 -0.76 -2.93
N ALA A 137 -14.56 -0.61 -3.10
CA ALA A 137 -15.55 -1.20 -2.20
C ALA A 137 -15.40 -2.72 -1.99
N PRO A 138 -15.11 -3.55 -3.03
CA PRO A 138 -14.93 -4.99 -2.83
C PRO A 138 -13.82 -5.35 -1.84
N LEU A 139 -12.72 -4.61 -1.82
CA LEU A 139 -11.65 -4.81 -0.84
C LEU A 139 -12.06 -4.32 0.55
N ALA A 140 -12.75 -3.18 0.64
CA ALA A 140 -13.18 -2.60 1.92
C ALA A 140 -14.27 -3.41 2.64
N GLU A 141 -14.97 -4.29 1.93
CA GLU A 141 -16.06 -5.13 2.46
C GLU A 141 -15.59 -6.53 2.90
N LEU A 142 -14.28 -6.80 2.86
CA LEU A 142 -13.69 -8.04 3.38
C LEU A 142 -14.04 -8.26 4.86
N PRO A 143 -14.30 -9.50 5.31
CA PRO A 143 -14.59 -9.81 6.70
C PRO A 143 -13.32 -9.68 7.55
N VAL A 144 -13.07 -8.48 8.09
CA VAL A 144 -11.82 -8.10 8.74
C VAL A 144 -11.47 -9.00 9.93
N ASP A 145 -12.47 -9.37 10.74
CA ASP A 145 -12.26 -10.22 11.92
C ASP A 145 -11.71 -11.61 11.55
N GLU A 146 -12.28 -12.22 10.50
CA GLU A 146 -11.78 -13.49 9.96
C GLU A 146 -10.41 -13.31 9.30
N LEU A 147 -10.25 -12.25 8.49
CA LEU A 147 -9.00 -11.99 7.78
C LEU A 147 -7.82 -11.80 8.73
N LEU A 148 -8.04 -11.18 9.89
CA LEU A 148 -7.02 -11.02 10.94
C LEU A 148 -6.44 -12.35 11.42
N ASP A 149 -7.24 -13.42 11.42
CA ASP A 149 -6.86 -14.74 11.89
C ASP A 149 -6.27 -15.60 10.76
N ILE A 150 -6.85 -15.53 9.55
CA ILE A 150 -6.46 -16.41 8.44
C ILE A 150 -5.32 -15.86 7.58
N LEU A 151 -5.08 -14.54 7.58
CA LEU A 151 -4.10 -13.91 6.68
C LEU A 151 -2.69 -14.52 6.81
N PRO A 152 -2.11 -14.75 8.01
CA PRO A 152 -0.76 -15.29 8.12
C PRO A 152 -0.58 -16.60 7.35
N SER A 153 -1.59 -17.48 7.39
CA SER A 153 -1.60 -18.75 6.65
C SER A 153 -1.78 -18.51 5.14
N LEU A 154 -2.68 -17.59 4.77
CA LEU A 154 -3.03 -17.30 3.39
C LEU A 154 -1.87 -16.71 2.56
N ILE A 155 -1.00 -15.95 3.21
CA ILE A 155 0.12 -15.28 2.54
C ILE A 155 1.40 -16.12 2.51
N THR A 156 1.41 -17.34 3.08
CA THR A 156 2.61 -18.21 3.06
C THR A 156 3.06 -18.63 1.66
N SER A 157 2.15 -18.66 0.69
CA SER A 157 2.46 -19.04 -0.70
C SER A 157 2.95 -17.88 -1.57
N SER A 158 2.88 -16.64 -1.09
CA SER A 158 3.26 -15.46 -1.85
C SER A 158 4.79 -15.31 -1.93
N PRO A 159 5.33 -14.79 -3.06
CA PRO A 159 6.75 -14.49 -3.20
C PRO A 159 7.26 -13.50 -2.14
N GLU A 160 6.40 -12.65 -1.59
CA GLU A 160 6.76 -11.69 -0.54
C GLU A 160 7.25 -12.37 0.77
N LEU A 161 6.96 -13.66 0.96
CA LEU A 161 7.41 -14.40 2.15
C LEU A 161 8.93 -14.48 2.24
N THR A 162 9.64 -14.61 1.12
CA THR A 162 11.12 -14.75 1.11
C THR A 162 11.83 -13.45 0.77
N GLU A 163 11.09 -12.39 0.45
CA GLU A 163 11.66 -11.08 0.19
C GLU A 163 12.33 -10.47 1.42
N MET A 164 13.42 -9.76 1.21
CA MET A 164 14.03 -8.94 2.25
C MET A 164 13.32 -7.59 2.34
N PRO A 165 13.37 -6.91 3.49
CA PRO A 165 13.10 -5.47 3.53
C PRO A 165 13.95 -4.73 2.50
N TYR A 166 13.45 -3.60 2.03
CA TYR A 166 14.22 -2.68 1.21
C TYR A 166 15.46 -2.20 2.01
N ASP A 167 16.63 -2.22 1.37
CA ASP A 167 17.94 -1.95 2.00
C ASP A 167 18.24 -0.47 2.18
N GLY A 168 17.36 0.41 1.69
CA GLY A 168 17.39 1.84 1.96
C GLY A 168 18.37 2.63 1.11
N SER A 169 19.02 2.00 0.12
CA SER A 169 20.06 2.65 -0.69
C SER A 169 19.58 3.84 -1.52
N ASP A 170 18.30 3.84 -1.97
CA ASP A 170 17.75 4.88 -2.86
C ASP A 170 16.51 5.60 -2.28
N LEU A 171 16.27 5.48 -0.96
CA LEU A 171 15.11 6.09 -0.27
C LEU A 171 14.97 7.59 -0.54
N ASN A 172 16.07 8.34 -0.40
CA ASN A 172 16.09 9.80 -0.49
C ASN A 172 15.74 10.35 -1.88
N SER A 173 15.85 9.53 -2.93
CA SER A 173 15.49 9.89 -4.30
C SER A 173 14.09 9.43 -4.71
N ALA A 174 13.55 8.43 -4.02
CA ALA A 174 12.29 7.76 -4.36
C ALA A 174 11.08 8.31 -3.58
N VAL A 175 11.31 8.90 -2.40
CA VAL A 175 10.27 9.46 -1.54
C VAL A 175 10.23 11.00 -1.69
N PRO A 176 9.17 11.55 -2.29
CA PRO A 176 8.94 13.00 -2.33
C PRO A 176 8.89 13.59 -0.90
N GLY A 177 9.32 14.84 -0.74
CA GLY A 177 9.21 15.55 0.55
C GLY A 177 10.33 15.30 1.58
N GLU A 178 11.23 14.33 1.37
CA GLU A 178 12.38 14.09 2.28
C GLU A 178 13.61 14.98 2.00
N ALA A 179 13.63 15.71 0.88
CA ALA A 179 14.63 16.73 0.60
C ALA A 179 14.19 18.07 1.23
N SER A 180 14.37 18.25 2.54
CA SER A 180 14.27 19.54 3.22
C SER A 180 15.22 19.60 4.41
#